data_AF-A0A1A3EFR5-F1
#
_entry.id   AF-A0A1A3EFR5-F1
#
_cell.length_a   1.000
_cell.length_b   1.000
_cell.length_c   1.000
_cell.angle_alpha   90.00
_cell.angle_beta   90.00
_cell.angle_gamma   90.00
#
_symmetry.space_group_name_H-M   'P 1'
#
loop_
_entity.id
_entity.type
_entity.pdbx_description
1 polymer ?
#
loop_
_entity_poly.entity_id
_entity_poly.type
_entity_poly.pdbx_seq_one_letter_code
_entity_poly.pdbx_strand_id
1 'polypeptide(L)'
;MTTADQRSVLPTSRKVLCFVYGAIAVAALIATWSQNVAYLDKPARFLIEFINASKVTPASRSMSVDALLVAISAVILMVIEARRHGVKYVWLYVAGAFVTAISVMFPLFLIARELRMGTSDAPRLSTTDTILLAVVAVATAVWTVWVDVG
;
A
#
# COMPACT_ATOMS: atom_id res chain seq x y z
N MET A 1 -7.11 -40.98 -14.35
CA MET A 1 -6.20 -40.29 -15.29
C MET A 1 -7.08 -39.43 -16.20
N THR A 2 -7.08 -38.11 -16.23
CA THR A 2 -6.22 -37.05 -15.68
C THR A 2 -7.12 -35.81 -15.53
N THR A 3 -7.41 -35.40 -14.30
CA THR A 3 -7.94 -34.09 -13.92
C THR A 3 -6.82 -33.04 -14.03
N ALA A 4 -6.26 -32.91 -15.23
CA ALA A 4 -5.24 -31.92 -15.52
C ALA A 4 -5.93 -30.69 -16.13
N ASP A 5 -5.67 -29.54 -15.50
CA ASP A 5 -5.90 -28.19 -16.00
C ASP A 5 -7.22 -27.49 -15.67
N GLN A 6 -7.70 -27.63 -14.42
CA GLN A 6 -8.25 -26.44 -13.74
C GLN A 6 -7.07 -25.63 -13.18
N ARG A 7 -6.26 -25.05 -14.06
CA ARG A 7 -5.49 -23.87 -13.65
C ARG A 7 -6.53 -22.84 -13.25
N SER A 8 -6.59 -22.55 -11.96
CA SER A 8 -7.32 -21.44 -11.38
C SER A 8 -6.77 -20.12 -11.96
N VAL A 9 -7.13 -19.84 -13.21
CA VAL A 9 -6.79 -18.58 -13.85
C VAL A 9 -7.59 -17.53 -13.11
N LEU A 10 -6.90 -16.72 -12.30
CA LEU A 10 -7.49 -15.56 -11.64
C LEU A 10 -8.34 -14.79 -12.67
N PRO A 11 -9.61 -14.46 -12.37
CA PRO A 11 -10.43 -13.68 -13.28
C PRO A 11 -9.72 -12.37 -13.63
N THR A 12 -9.85 -11.91 -14.89
CA THR A 12 -9.07 -10.80 -15.45
C THR A 12 -9.12 -9.53 -14.57
N SER A 13 -10.28 -9.23 -13.97
CA SER A 13 -10.45 -8.10 -13.04
C SER A 13 -9.48 -8.16 -11.85
N ARG A 14 -9.23 -9.35 -11.29
CA ARG A 14 -8.29 -9.52 -10.17
C ARG A 14 -6.85 -9.34 -10.57
N LYS A 15 -6.49 -9.80 -11.76
CA LYS A 15 -5.13 -9.56 -12.29
C LYS A 15 -4.87 -8.07 -12.42
N VAL A 16 -5.87 -7.31 -12.87
CA VAL A 16 -5.80 -5.84 -12.92
C VAL A 16 -5.66 -5.25 -11.52
N LEU A 17 -6.47 -5.66 -10.54
CA LEU A 17 -6.33 -5.18 -9.16
C LEU A 17 -4.96 -5.49 -8.55
N CYS A 18 -4.46 -6.72 -8.71
CA CYS A 18 -3.13 -7.09 -8.24
C CYS A 18 -2.04 -6.24 -8.91
N PHE A 19 -2.17 -5.97 -10.22
CA PHE A 19 -1.24 -5.10 -10.94
C PHE A 19 -1.31 -3.66 -10.44
N VAL A 20 -2.50 -3.11 -10.23
CA VAL A 20 -2.70 -1.75 -9.69
C VAL A 20 -2.10 -1.64 -8.29
N TYR A 21 -2.38 -2.57 -7.39
CA TYR A 21 -1.78 -2.57 -6.04
C TYR A 21 -0.26 -2.74 -6.10
N GLY A 22 0.26 -3.54 -7.02
CA GLY A 22 1.69 -3.70 -7.24
C GLY A 22 2.35 -2.40 -7.72
N ALA A 23 1.72 -1.72 -8.68
CA ALA A 23 2.19 -0.43 -9.18
C ALA A 23 2.17 0.65 -8.09
N ILE A 24 1.10 0.70 -7.28
CA ILE A 24 1.02 1.62 -6.12
C ILE A 24 2.14 1.31 -5.12
N ALA A 25 2.40 0.03 -4.79
CA ALA A 25 3.46 -0.34 -3.86
C ALA A 25 4.84 0.10 -4.36
N VAL A 26 5.13 -0.09 -5.65
CA VAL A 26 6.40 0.33 -6.26
C VAL A 26 6.53 1.86 -6.27
N ALA A 27 5.49 2.58 -6.71
CA ALA A 27 5.49 4.03 -6.72
C ALA A 27 5.65 4.62 -5.31
N ALA A 28 4.92 4.08 -4.33
CA ALA A 28 5.04 4.47 -2.93
C ALA A 28 6.44 4.20 -2.38
N LEU A 29 7.06 3.07 -2.73
CA LEU A 29 8.41 2.75 -2.30
C LEU A 29 9.41 3.77 -2.85
N ILE A 30 9.32 4.11 -4.14
CA ILE A 30 10.20 5.09 -4.78
C ILE A 30 10.03 6.46 -4.11
N ALA A 31 8.80 6.93 -3.95
CA ALA A 31 8.51 8.24 -3.36
C ALA A 31 9.02 8.31 -1.91
N THR A 32 8.65 7.36 -1.04
CA THR A 32 9.04 7.41 0.38
C THR A 32 10.52 7.17 0.60
N TRP A 33 11.18 6.34 -0.22
CA TRP A 33 12.60 6.07 -0.07
C TRP A 33 13.49 7.15 -0.70
N SER A 34 13.04 7.85 -1.75
CA SER A 34 13.80 8.97 -2.33
C SER A 34 14.12 10.03 -1.27
N GLN A 35 13.17 10.32 -0.40
CA GLN A 35 13.29 11.26 0.71
C GLN A 35 14.07 10.67 1.91
N ASN A 36 13.85 9.39 2.22
CA ASN A 36 14.52 8.74 3.35
C ASN A 36 16.03 8.54 3.14
N VAL A 37 16.50 8.46 1.89
CA VAL A 37 17.94 8.36 1.57
C VAL A 37 18.74 9.50 2.19
N ALA A 38 18.16 10.70 2.34
CA ALA A 38 18.81 11.85 2.96
C ALA A 38 19.23 11.63 4.44
N TYR A 39 18.71 10.59 5.10
CA TYR A 39 19.01 10.27 6.49
C TYR A 39 19.93 9.05 6.65
N LEU A 40 20.35 8.41 5.54
CA LEU A 40 21.19 7.21 5.57
C LEU A 40 22.60 7.45 6.11
N ASP A 41 23.09 8.69 6.05
CA ASP A 41 24.41 9.07 6.58
C ASP A 41 24.49 8.96 8.12
N LYS A 42 23.34 8.82 8.81
CA LYS A 42 23.24 8.71 10.27
C LYS A 42 22.33 7.54 10.69
N PRO A 43 22.69 6.28 10.39
CA PRO A 43 21.79 5.14 10.55
C PRO A 43 21.39 4.92 12.01
N ALA A 44 22.29 5.18 12.97
CA ALA A 44 22.00 5.06 14.40
C ALA A 44 20.98 6.08 14.93
N ARG A 45 20.82 7.21 14.24
CA ARG A 45 19.90 8.30 14.63
C ARG A 45 18.77 8.53 13.63
N PHE A 46 18.73 7.77 12.54
CA PHE A 46 17.77 7.88 11.44
C PHE A 46 16.34 8.10 11.97
N LEU A 47 15.87 7.21 12.84
CA LEU A 47 14.50 7.25 13.35
C LEU A 47 14.22 8.53 14.18
N ILE A 48 15.18 8.96 14.98
CA ILE A 48 15.03 10.14 15.85
C ILE A 48 15.04 11.42 15.01
N GLU A 49 15.98 11.54 14.07
CA GLU A 49 16.07 12.70 13.18
C GLU A 49 14.84 12.78 12.27
N PHE A 50 14.37 11.65 11.73
CA PHE A 50 13.15 11.58 10.93
C PHE A 50 11.91 12.01 11.72
N ILE A 51 11.74 11.53 12.95
CA ILE A 51 10.61 11.92 13.82
C ILE A 51 10.67 13.40 14.18
N ASN A 52 11.86 13.93 14.44
CA ASN A 52 12.04 15.35 14.74
C ASN A 52 11.70 16.21 13.53
N ALA A 53 12.21 15.87 12.35
CA ALA A 53 11.92 16.55 11.08
C ALA A 53 10.41 16.53 10.76
N SER A 54 9.75 15.40 10.99
CA SER A 54 8.30 15.22 10.80
C SER A 54 7.45 16.17 11.67
N LYS A 55 8.02 16.79 12.71
CA LYS A 55 7.30 17.67 13.65
C LYS A 55 7.71 19.14 13.58
N VAL A 56 8.54 19.54 12.62
CA VAL A 56 9.08 20.91 12.53
C VAL A 56 8.02 21.93 12.12
N THR A 57 7.18 21.62 11.13
CA THR A 57 6.16 22.54 10.63
C THR A 57 4.75 22.07 11.02
N PRO A 58 3.77 22.99 11.09
CA PRO A 58 2.36 22.59 11.28
C PRO A 58 1.88 21.62 10.20
N ALA A 59 2.30 21.82 8.94
CA ALA A 59 1.98 20.94 7.83
C ALA A 59 2.55 19.53 8.01
N SER A 60 3.84 19.41 8.37
CA SER A 60 4.48 18.10 8.58
C SER A 60 3.86 17.36 9.77
N ARG A 61 3.50 18.08 10.85
CA ARG A 61 2.78 17.49 11.99
C ARG A 61 1.42 16.95 11.58
N SER A 62 0.64 17.73 10.83
CA SER A 62 -0.68 17.32 10.35
C SER A 62 -0.59 16.07 9.50
N MET A 63 0.33 16.04 8.52
CA MET A 63 0.53 14.87 7.64
C MET A 63 1.01 13.63 8.41
N SER A 64 1.86 13.82 9.42
CA SER A 64 2.35 12.72 10.26
C SER A 64 1.23 12.09 11.09
N VAL A 65 0.37 12.91 11.69
CA VAL A 65 -0.77 12.43 12.48
C VAL A 65 -1.79 11.74 11.57
N ASP A 66 -2.09 12.33 10.41
CA ASP A 66 -2.98 11.73 9.41
C ASP A 66 -2.48 10.34 8.98
N ALA A 67 -1.19 10.23 8.61
CA ALA A 67 -0.58 8.97 8.23
C ALA A 67 -0.65 7.91 9.34
N LEU A 68 -0.46 8.29 10.62
CA LEU A 68 -0.56 7.36 11.75
C LEU A 68 -1.99 6.87 11.98
N LEU A 69 -2.99 7.76 11.84
CA LEU A 69 -4.40 7.40 11.98
C LEU A 69 -4.86 6.48 10.84
N VAL A 70 -4.46 6.76 9.61
CA VAL A 70 -4.70 5.86 8.47
C VAL A 70 -3.98 4.53 8.68
N ALA A 71 -2.74 4.56 9.20
CA ALA A 71 -1.97 3.34 9.44
C ALA A 71 -2.64 2.42 10.46
N ILE A 72 -3.17 2.95 11.57
CA ILE A 72 -3.85 2.10 12.55
C ILE A 72 -5.14 1.51 11.98
N SER A 73 -5.92 2.26 11.22
CA SER A 73 -7.10 1.75 10.51
C SER A 73 -6.73 0.66 9.49
N ALA A 74 -5.65 0.85 8.73
CA ALA A 74 -5.15 -0.13 7.78
C ALA A 74 -4.67 -1.41 8.48
N VAL A 75 -3.93 -1.30 9.59
CA VAL A 75 -3.47 -2.46 10.37
C VAL A 75 -4.64 -3.26 10.94
N ILE A 76 -5.68 -2.58 11.46
CA ILE A 76 -6.90 -3.25 11.94
C ILE A 76 -7.54 -4.04 10.79
N LEU A 77 -7.73 -3.42 9.63
CA LEU A 77 -8.27 -4.10 8.45
C LEU A 77 -7.40 -5.29 8.04
N MET A 78 -6.08 -5.12 7.98
CA MET A 78 -5.14 -6.19 7.63
C MET A 78 -5.29 -7.39 8.56
N VAL A 79 -5.35 -7.16 9.88
CA VAL A 79 -5.48 -8.24 10.87
C VAL A 79 -6.82 -8.95 10.72
N ILE A 80 -7.93 -8.22 10.60
CA ILE A 80 -9.27 -8.80 10.47
C ILE A 80 -9.38 -9.62 9.18
N GLU A 81 -9.00 -9.04 8.04
CA GLU A 81 -9.10 -9.69 6.73
C GLU A 81 -8.11 -10.86 6.60
N ALA A 82 -6.94 -10.78 7.25
CA ALA A 82 -6.02 -11.91 7.31
C ALA A 82 -6.63 -13.12 8.02
N ARG A 83 -7.37 -12.89 9.12
CA ARG A 83 -8.08 -13.96 9.84
C ARG A 83 -9.26 -14.49 9.02
N ARG A 84 -9.97 -13.61 8.32
CA ARG A 84 -11.12 -13.96 7.47
C ARG A 84 -10.74 -14.84 6.26
N HIS A 85 -9.67 -14.49 5.55
CA HIS A 85 -9.26 -15.18 4.31
C HIS A 85 -8.05 -16.10 4.49
N GLY A 86 -7.60 -16.32 5.73
CA GLY A 86 -6.49 -17.23 6.03
C GLY A 86 -5.12 -16.77 5.49
N VAL A 87 -4.86 -15.46 5.42
CA VAL A 87 -3.53 -14.94 5.08
C VAL A 87 -2.56 -15.25 6.21
N LYS A 88 -1.55 -16.09 5.95
CA LYS A 88 -0.50 -16.40 6.91
C LYS A 88 0.45 -15.19 7.06
N TYR A 89 0.97 -14.99 8.28
CA TYR A 89 2.00 -13.98 8.58
C TYR A 89 1.60 -12.51 8.41
N VAL A 90 0.36 -12.12 8.72
CA VAL A 90 -0.06 -10.69 8.69
C VAL A 90 0.89 -9.76 9.46
N TRP A 91 1.47 -10.23 10.56
CA TRP A 91 2.42 -9.46 11.36
C TRP A 91 3.75 -9.17 10.64
N LEU A 92 4.14 -9.96 9.64
CA LEU A 92 5.27 -9.59 8.77
C LEU A 92 4.94 -8.37 7.91
N TYR A 93 3.69 -8.25 7.45
CA TYR A 93 3.26 -7.05 6.73
C TYR A 93 3.23 -5.82 7.63
N VAL A 94 2.71 -5.99 8.87
CA VAL A 94 2.69 -4.92 9.86
C VAL A 94 4.12 -4.51 10.27
N ALA A 95 5.00 -5.46 10.57
CA ALA A 95 6.39 -5.19 10.91
C ALA A 95 7.12 -4.52 9.73
N GLY A 96 6.92 -5.03 8.51
CA GLY A 96 7.48 -4.42 7.31
C GLY A 96 6.98 -2.99 7.11
N ALA A 97 5.74 -2.65 7.51
CA ALA A 97 5.20 -1.30 7.35
C ALA A 97 5.94 -0.27 8.20
N PHE A 98 6.47 -0.68 9.35
CA PHE A 98 7.34 0.14 10.19
C PHE A 98 8.75 0.31 9.60
N VAL A 99 9.20 -0.63 8.77
CA VAL A 99 10.53 -0.59 8.14
C VAL A 99 10.52 0.17 6.81
N THR A 100 9.48 -0.03 6.00
CA THR A 100 9.40 0.54 4.64
C THR A 100 8.44 1.73 4.60
N ALA A 101 7.14 1.46 4.57
CA ALA A 101 6.05 2.40 4.76
C ALA A 101 4.73 1.62 4.73
N ILE A 102 3.72 2.14 5.43
CA ILE A 102 2.36 1.57 5.35
C ILE A 102 1.80 1.64 3.92
N SER A 103 2.15 2.69 3.16
CA SER A 103 1.74 2.88 1.76
C SER A 103 2.31 1.83 0.80
N VAL A 104 3.34 1.08 1.20
CA VAL A 104 3.91 -0.04 0.43
C VAL A 104 3.33 -1.38 0.90
N MET A 105 3.35 -1.61 2.21
CA MET A 105 2.98 -2.91 2.77
C MET A 105 1.49 -3.17 2.75
N PHE A 106 0.66 -2.12 2.82
CA PHE A 106 -0.78 -2.26 2.74
C PHE A 106 -1.24 -2.75 1.36
N PRO A 107 -0.84 -2.15 0.22
CA PRO A 107 -1.13 -2.72 -1.10
C PRO A 107 -0.61 -4.15 -1.29
N LEU A 108 0.60 -4.48 -0.80
CA LEU A 108 1.12 -5.85 -0.85
C LEU A 108 0.25 -6.84 -0.07
N PHE A 109 -0.30 -6.42 1.07
CA PHE A 109 -1.28 -7.20 1.80
C PHE A 109 -2.59 -7.38 1.01
N LEU A 110 -3.08 -6.32 0.33
CA LEU A 110 -4.27 -6.41 -0.51
C LEU A 110 -4.09 -7.42 -1.64
N ILE A 111 -2.91 -7.52 -2.25
CA ILE A 111 -2.59 -8.56 -3.24
C ILE A 111 -2.69 -9.95 -2.59
N ALA A 112 -2.05 -10.16 -1.45
CA ALA A 112 -2.07 -11.45 -0.74
C ALA A 112 -3.50 -11.87 -0.32
N ARG A 113 -4.34 -10.89 -0.01
CA ARG A 113 -5.76 -11.06 0.26
C ARG A 113 -6.54 -11.43 -1.01
N GLU A 114 -6.35 -10.70 -2.12
CA GLU A 114 -7.02 -10.95 -3.40
C GLU A 114 -6.76 -12.35 -3.96
N LEU A 115 -5.54 -12.85 -3.78
CA LEU A 115 -5.15 -14.20 -4.17
C LEU A 115 -5.87 -15.31 -3.37
N ARG A 116 -6.43 -14.99 -2.20
CA ARG A 116 -7.14 -15.95 -1.34
C ARG A 116 -8.66 -15.81 -1.39
N MET A 117 -9.18 -14.74 -1.99
CA MET A 117 -10.62 -14.58 -2.21
C MET A 117 -11.08 -15.54 -3.33
N GLY A 118 -12.21 -16.23 -3.15
CA GLY A 118 -12.74 -17.19 -4.14
C GLY A 118 -13.36 -16.49 -5.35
N THR A 119 -13.40 -17.11 -6.53
CA THR A 119 -13.77 -16.52 -7.84
C THR A 119 -15.10 -15.74 -7.86
N SER A 120 -16.03 -16.02 -6.94
CA SER A 120 -17.36 -15.41 -6.89
C SER A 120 -17.41 -13.96 -6.39
N ASP A 121 -16.34 -13.46 -5.77
CA ASP A 121 -16.28 -12.12 -5.15
C ASP A 121 -15.60 -11.04 -6.01
N ALA A 122 -15.45 -11.24 -7.33
CA ALA A 122 -14.83 -10.22 -8.18
C ALA A 122 -15.71 -8.95 -8.21
N PRO A 123 -15.19 -7.77 -7.78
CA PRO A 123 -15.97 -6.54 -7.77
C PRO A 123 -16.40 -6.16 -9.19
N ARG A 124 -17.69 -5.84 -9.38
CA ARG A 124 -18.19 -5.23 -10.61
C ARG A 124 -18.10 -3.72 -10.44
N LEU A 125 -17.04 -3.10 -10.95
CA LEU A 125 -16.93 -1.64 -10.97
C LEU A 125 -17.82 -1.06 -12.07
N SER A 126 -18.54 0.00 -11.75
CA SER A 126 -19.22 0.81 -12.77
C SER A 126 -18.18 1.56 -13.62
N THR A 127 -18.57 1.93 -14.84
CA THR A 127 -17.76 2.81 -15.70
C THR A 127 -17.45 4.13 -14.98
N THR A 128 -18.41 4.67 -14.23
CA THR A 128 -18.23 5.89 -13.43
C THR A 128 -17.14 5.71 -12.38
N ASP A 129 -17.15 4.60 -11.64
CA ASP A 129 -16.13 4.32 -10.60
C ASP A 129 -14.74 4.22 -11.23
N THR A 130 -14.65 3.60 -12.41
CA THR A 130 -13.39 3.46 -13.14
C THR A 130 -12.82 4.82 -13.55
N ILE A 131 -13.68 5.70 -14.09
CA ILE A 131 -13.28 7.06 -14.49
C ILE A 131 -12.83 7.87 -13.26
N LEU A 132 -13.62 7.83 -12.17
CA LEU A 132 -13.29 8.55 -10.95
C LEU A 132 -11.96 8.06 -10.34
N LEU A 133 -11.74 6.75 -10.31
CA LEU A 133 -10.48 6.17 -9.83
C LEU A 133 -9.29 6.58 -10.71
N ALA A 134 -9.47 6.61 -12.03
CA ALA A 134 -8.41 7.07 -12.94
C ALA A 134 -8.06 8.54 -12.70
N VAL A 135 -9.06 9.41 -12.52
CA VAL A 135 -8.85 10.82 -12.19
C VAL A 135 -8.11 10.98 -10.86
N VAL A 136 -8.55 10.27 -9.82
CA VAL A 136 -7.89 10.29 -8.50
C VAL A 136 -6.45 9.79 -8.60
N ALA A 137 -6.21 8.72 -9.37
CA ALA A 137 -4.86 8.17 -9.55
C ALA A 137 -3.93 9.16 -10.25
N VAL A 138 -4.39 9.82 -11.31
CA VAL A 138 -3.62 10.85 -12.03
C VAL A 138 -3.35 12.05 -11.11
N ALA A 139 -4.37 12.56 -10.41
CA ALA A 139 -4.20 13.67 -9.48
C ALA A 139 -3.20 13.33 -8.36
N THR A 140 -3.29 12.12 -7.80
CA THR A 140 -2.34 11.64 -6.78
C THR A 140 -0.93 11.54 -7.34
N ALA A 141 -0.74 10.98 -8.54
CA ALA A 141 0.59 10.88 -9.16
C ALA A 141 1.21 12.26 -9.42
N VAL A 142 0.42 13.20 -9.94
CA VAL A 142 0.87 14.59 -10.17
C VAL A 142 1.26 15.23 -8.84
N TRP A 143 0.45 15.07 -7.80
CA TRP A 143 0.75 15.61 -6.47
C TRP A 143 2.03 15.02 -5.88
N THR A 144 2.22 13.69 -5.96
CA THR A 144 3.45 13.04 -5.49
C THR A 144 4.69 13.57 -6.21
N VAL A 145 4.64 13.70 -7.54
CA VAL A 145 5.77 14.25 -8.32
C VAL A 145 6.05 15.70 -7.94
N TRP A 146 5.00 16.51 -7.74
CA TRP A 146 5.18 17.90 -7.33
C TRP A 146 5.84 18.02 -5.95
N VAL A 147 5.45 17.17 -4.99
CA VAL A 147 6.06 17.11 -3.66
C VAL A 147 7.49 16.58 -3.70
N ASP A 148 7.79 15.61 -4.57
CA ASP A 148 9.15 15.03 -4.66
C ASP A 148 10.15 15.95 -5.38
N VAL A 149 9.68 16.82 -6.27
CA VAL A 149 10.54 17.73 -7.07
C VAL A 149 10.64 19.14 -6.47
N GLY A 150 9.70 19.54 -5.61
CA GLY A 150 9.65 20.86 -4.96
C GLY A 150 10.44 20.94 -3.67
#